data_AF-A0A7C0ZAD9-F1
#
_entry.id   AF-A0A7C0ZAD9-F1
#
_cell.length_a   1.000
_cell.length_b   1.000
_cell.length_c   1.000
_cell.angle_alpha   90.00
_cell.angle_beta   90.00
_cell.angle_gamma   90.00
#
_symmetry.space_group_name_H-M   'P 1'
#
loop_
_entity.id
_entity.type
_entity.pdbx_description
1 polymer ?
#
loop_
_entity_poly.entity_id
_entity_poly.type
_entity_poly.pdbx_seq_one_letter_code
_entity_poly.pdbx_strand_id
1 'polypeptide(L)'
;MDRKFKIKAVCHKGGIGNYKLIPEEPIEFDFDKIMQKEGLDEVKKPTDLILIIRKGDVTMVFSKRKGTIMVENVVPDTPERAMELVNEILD
;
A
#
# COMPACT_ATOMS: atom_id res chain seq x y z
N MET A 1 -16.39 -3.57 0.27
CA MET A 1 -16.64 -2.17 0.68
C MET A 1 -15.67 -1.33 -0.14
N ASP A 2 -16.15 -0.43 -1.00
CA ASP A 2 -15.26 0.47 -1.75
C ASP A 2 -14.59 1.42 -0.77
N ARG A 3 -13.38 1.08 -0.34
CA ARG A 3 -12.60 1.87 0.61
C ARG A 3 -12.24 3.19 -0.05
N LYS A 4 -12.63 4.31 0.56
CA LYS A 4 -12.30 5.64 0.06
C LYS A 4 -10.93 6.08 0.56
N PHE A 5 -10.04 6.37 -0.39
CA PHE A 5 -8.73 6.92 -0.11
C PHE A 5 -8.57 8.29 -0.77
N LYS A 6 -8.08 9.26 -0.01
CA LYS A 6 -7.44 10.44 -0.58
C LYS A 6 -6.05 10.04 -1.09
N ILE A 7 -5.81 10.21 -2.39
CA ILE A 7 -4.53 9.88 -3.02
C ILE A 7 -3.70 11.15 -3.20
N LYS A 8 -2.42 11.06 -2.81
CA LYS A 8 -1.42 12.10 -3.06
C LYS A 8 -0.26 11.53 -3.87
N ALA A 9 0.00 12.11 -5.04
CA ALA A 9 1.23 11.93 -5.79
C ALA A 9 2.45 12.41 -4.98
N VAL A 10 3.50 11.59 -4.89
CA VAL A 10 4.74 11.89 -4.16
C VAL A 10 5.89 12.17 -5.13
N CYS A 11 6.03 11.36 -6.17
CA CYS A 11 7.06 11.50 -7.20
C CYS A 11 6.64 10.75 -8.47
N HIS A 12 7.09 11.23 -9.63
CA HIS A 12 6.85 10.62 -10.93
C HIS A 12 8.15 10.64 -11.73
N LYS A 13 8.57 9.50 -12.27
CA LYS A 13 9.79 9.42 -13.09
C LYS A 13 9.61 8.39 -14.20
N GLY A 14 9.65 8.85 -15.45
CA GLY A 14 9.67 7.96 -16.62
C GLY A 14 8.49 7.00 -16.73
N GLY A 15 7.28 7.45 -16.35
CA GLY A 15 6.07 6.60 -16.38
C GLY A 15 5.93 5.66 -15.17
N ILE A 16 6.67 5.93 -14.11
CA ILE A 16 6.59 5.25 -12.81
C ILE A 16 6.11 6.25 -11.75
N GLY A 17 5.07 5.88 -11.01
CA GLY A 17 4.43 6.70 -9.99
C GLY A 17 4.68 6.24 -8.57
N ASN A 18 4.85 7.18 -7.65
CA ASN A 18 4.85 6.94 -6.21
C ASN A 18 3.68 7.68 -5.58
N TYR A 19 2.85 6.97 -4.83
CA TYR A 19 1.61 7.47 -4.27
C TYR A 19 1.54 7.26 -2.77
N LYS A 20 0.88 8.19 -2.10
CA LYS A 20 0.47 8.06 -0.70
C LYS A 20 -1.05 8.03 -0.65
N LEU A 21 -1.60 6.92 -0.17
CA LEU A 21 -3.02 6.72 0.06
C LEU A 21 -3.32 7.00 1.54
N ILE A 22 -4.33 7.84 1.76
CA ILE A 22 -4.79 8.25 3.07
C ILE A 22 -6.27 7.84 3.15
N PRO A 23 -6.62 6.84 3.98
CA PRO A 23 -8.01 6.47 4.21
C PRO A 23 -8.84 7.69 4.63
N GLU A 24 -10.04 7.85 4.06
CA GLU A 24 -10.98 8.89 4.51
C GLU A 24 -11.62 8.54 5.86
N GLU A 25 -11.73 7.25 6.16
CA GLU A 25 -12.19 6.72 7.43
C GLU A 25 -11.06 5.93 8.12
N PRO A 26 -11.00 5.88 9.46
CA PRO A 26 -10.00 5.08 10.16
C PRO A 26 -10.04 3.61 9.72
N ILE A 27 -8.92 3.09 9.21
CA ILE A 27 -8.78 1.68 8.87
C ILE A 27 -7.85 1.03 9.90
N GLU A 28 -8.33 -0.05 10.51
CA GLU A 28 -7.47 -0.94 11.27
C GLU A 28 -6.78 -1.91 10.30
N PHE A 29 -5.45 -1.85 10.26
CA PHE A 29 -4.67 -2.80 9.47
C PHE A 29 -4.45 -4.09 10.25
N ASP A 30 -5.11 -5.17 9.86
CA ASP A 30 -4.79 -6.50 10.37
C ASP A 30 -3.56 -7.05 9.63
N PHE A 31 -2.37 -6.75 10.15
CA PHE A 31 -1.12 -7.19 9.55
C PHE A 31 -0.97 -8.71 9.57
N ASP A 32 -1.52 -9.40 10.56
CA ASP A 32 -1.38 -10.84 10.65
C ASP A 32 -2.25 -11.52 9.59
N LYS A 33 -3.47 -11.02 9.35
CA LYS A 33 -4.30 -11.44 8.22
C LYS A 33 -3.63 -11.15 6.87
N ILE A 34 -3.04 -9.96 6.69
CA ILE A 34 -2.36 -9.60 5.44
C ILE A 34 -1.15 -10.51 5.19
N MET A 35 -0.34 -10.79 6.22
CA MET A 35 0.82 -11.69 6.10
C MET A 35 0.44 -13.12 5.73
N GLN A 36 -0.71 -13.63 6.21
CA GLN A 36 -1.21 -14.95 5.83
C GLN A 36 -1.59 -15.02 4.34
N LYS A 37 -2.07 -13.92 3.78
CA LYS A 37 -2.46 -13.84 2.36
C LYS A 37 -1.26 -13.75 1.41
N GLU A 38 -0.24 -12.99 1.81
CA GLU A 38 0.82 -12.51 0.90
C GLU A 38 2.12 -13.33 0.91
N GLY A 39 2.17 -14.42 1.68
CA GLY A 39 3.38 -15.26 1.76
C GLY A 39 4.54 -14.55 2.49
N LEU A 40 5.35 -15.31 3.20
CA LEU A 40 6.35 -14.72 4.11
C LEU A 40 7.53 -14.06 3.37
N ASP A 41 7.84 -14.48 2.15
CA ASP A 41 9.01 -13.98 1.41
C ASP A 41 8.80 -12.56 0.84
N GLU A 42 7.55 -12.20 0.55
CA GLU A 42 7.18 -10.89 -0.01
C GLU A 42 6.88 -9.85 1.07
N VAL A 43 6.77 -10.27 2.33
CA VAL A 43 6.32 -9.42 3.44
C VAL A 43 7.40 -9.24 4.50
N LYS A 44 7.61 -8.00 4.92
CA LYS A 44 8.48 -7.64 6.05
C LYS A 44 7.69 -6.83 7.06
N LYS A 45 7.85 -7.16 8.34
CA LYS A 45 7.26 -6.42 9.47
C LYS A 45 8.40 -5.85 10.33
N PRO A 46 8.98 -4.69 9.97
CA PRO A 46 10.07 -4.10 10.76
C PRO A 46 9.68 -3.74 12.18
N THR A 47 8.39 -3.42 12.40
CA THR A 47 7.79 -3.12 13.71
C THR A 47 6.33 -3.54 13.68
N ASP A 48 5.66 -3.61 14.84
CA ASP A 48 4.21 -3.87 14.90
C ASP A 48 3.35 -2.77 14.26
N LEU A 49 3.94 -1.62 13.95
CA LEU A 49 3.26 -0.47 13.37
C LEU A 49 3.50 -0.29 11.87
N ILE A 50 4.42 -1.07 11.28
CA ILE A 50 4.80 -0.96 9.88
C ILE A 50 4.83 -2.34 9.23
N LEU A 51 4.13 -2.49 8.11
CA LEU A 51 4.21 -3.64 7.24
C LEU A 51 4.69 -3.20 5.86
N ILE A 52 5.64 -3.93 5.28
CA ILE A 52 6.18 -3.70 3.96
C ILE A 52 5.89 -4.93 3.12
N ILE A 53 5.31 -4.75 1.94
CA ILE A 53 5.00 -5.82 0.99
C ILE A 53 5.67 -5.50 -0.34
N ARG A 54 6.31 -6.47 -0.97
CA ARG A 54 6.98 -6.33 -2.26
C ARG A 54 6.39 -7.30 -3.26
N LYS A 55 5.73 -6.78 -4.29
CA LYS A 55 5.20 -7.54 -5.42
C LYS A 55 5.95 -7.15 -6.69
N GLY A 56 6.88 -8.00 -7.11
CA GLY A 56 7.82 -7.65 -8.18
C GLY A 56 8.58 -6.37 -7.83
N ASP A 57 8.47 -5.36 -8.69
CA ASP A 57 9.13 -4.05 -8.49
C ASP A 57 8.33 -3.07 -7.61
N VAL A 58 7.05 -3.37 -7.35
CA VAL A 58 6.17 -2.52 -6.53
C VAL A 58 6.44 -2.76 -5.05
N THR A 59 6.62 -1.67 -4.30
CA THR A 59 6.74 -1.73 -2.83
C THR A 59 5.57 -1.00 -2.19
N MET A 60 4.88 -1.67 -1.27
CA MET A 60 3.79 -1.11 -0.48
C MET A 60 4.19 -1.03 1.00
N VAL A 61 3.99 0.12 1.62
CA VAL A 61 4.31 0.36 3.04
C VAL A 61 3.07 0.81 3.78
N PHE A 62 2.56 -0.05 4.64
CA PHE A 62 1.41 0.21 5.50
C PHE A 62 1.90 0.72 6.86
N SER A 63 1.36 1.86 7.32
CA SER A 63 1.71 2.44 8.61
C SER A 63 0.48 2.61 9.48
N LYS A 64 0.34 1.80 10.54
CA LYS A 64 -0.69 1.98 11.58
C LYS A 64 -0.56 3.33 12.28
N ARG A 65 0.68 3.73 12.59
CA ARG A 65 0.96 5.00 13.27
C ARG A 65 0.46 6.22 12.50
N LYS A 66 0.67 6.22 11.18
CA LYS A 66 0.26 7.34 10.32
C LYS A 66 -1.16 7.16 9.80
N GLY A 67 -1.71 5.94 9.85
CA GLY A 67 -2.94 5.58 9.16
C GLY A 67 -2.80 5.78 7.64
N THR A 68 -1.64 5.49 7.05
CA THR A 68 -1.42 5.73 5.61
C THR A 68 -0.69 4.59 4.94
N ILE A 69 -0.83 4.51 3.63
CA ILE A 69 -0.18 3.52 2.79
C ILE A 69 0.67 4.26 1.75
N MET A 70 1.93 3.90 1.60
CA MET A 70 2.75 4.36 0.48
C MET A 70 2.86 3.23 -0.54
N VAL A 71 2.73 3.56 -1.81
CA VAL A 71 2.88 2.63 -2.93
C VAL A 71 3.93 3.22 -3.85
N GLU A 72 5.02 2.50 -4.01
CA GLU A 72 6.18 2.91 -4.81
C GLU A 72 6.30 2.04 -6.05
N ASN A 73 6.86 2.62 -7.11
CA ASN A 73 7.09 2.00 -8.41
C ASN A 73 5.80 1.55 -9.14
N VAL A 74 4.73 2.33 -9.05
CA VAL A 74 3.45 2.02 -9.71
C VAL A 74 3.57 2.19 -11.23
N VAL A 75 3.26 1.13 -11.96
CA VAL A 75 3.21 1.09 -13.42
C VAL A 75 1.91 0.39 -13.86
N PRO A 76 1.07 1.01 -14.72
CA PRO A 76 1.20 2.38 -15.23
C PRO A 76 1.11 3.42 -14.11
N ASP A 77 1.76 4.57 -14.30
CA ASP A 77 1.79 5.70 -13.36
C ASP A 77 0.41 6.39 -13.27
N THR A 78 -0.52 5.74 -12.57
CA THR A 78 -1.86 6.26 -12.30
C THR A 78 -2.30 6.06 -10.84
N PRO A 79 -3.05 7.02 -10.26
CA PRO A 79 -3.65 6.87 -8.94
C PRO A 79 -4.55 5.64 -8.82
N GLU A 80 -5.30 5.32 -9.89
CA GLU A 80 -6.25 4.21 -9.93
C GLU A 80 -5.51 2.88 -9.77
N ARG A 81 -4.36 2.72 -10.43
CA ARG A 81 -3.55 1.51 -10.30
C ARG A 81 -2.97 1.37 -8.90
N ALA A 82 -2.53 2.47 -8.29
CA ALA A 82 -2.06 2.45 -6.90
C ALA A 82 -3.17 2.03 -5.92
N MET A 83 -4.42 2.44 -6.18
CA MET A 83 -5.58 2.06 -5.37
C MET A 83 -5.95 0.58 -5.54
N GLU A 84 -5.95 0.10 -6.79
CA GLU A 84 -6.21 -1.30 -7.12
C GLU A 84 -5.24 -2.23 -6.37
N LEU A 85 -3.94 -1.96 -6.45
CA LEU A 85 -2.89 -2.72 -5.75
C LEU A 85 -3.12 -2.78 -4.24
N VAL A 86 -3.56 -1.68 -3.62
CA VAL A 86 -3.84 -1.65 -2.19
C VAL A 86 -5.12 -2.43 -1.85
N ASN A 87 -6.16 -2.32 -2.66
CA ASN A 87 -7.40 -3.06 -2.43
C ASN A 87 -7.18 -4.58 -2.56
N GLU A 88 -6.36 -5.02 -3.51
CA GLU A 88 -5.95 -6.43 -3.62
C GLU A 88 -5.34 -6.98 -2.33
N ILE A 89 -4.61 -6.16 -1.56
CA ILE A 89 -4.03 -6.57 -0.27
C ILE A 89 -5.06 -6.56 0.85
N LEU A 90 -5.96 -5.57 0.88
CA LEU A 90 -6.87 -5.34 2.00
C LEU A 90 -8.15 -6.18 1.96
N ASP A 91 -8.55 -6.71 0.80
CA ASP A 91 -9.70 -7.62 0.67
C ASP A 91 -9.40 -9.01 1.24
#